data_AF-A0A917QB61-F1
#
_entry.id   AF-A0A917QB61-F1
#
_cell.length_a   1.000
_cell.length_b   1.000
_cell.length_c   1.000
_cell.angle_alpha   90.00
_cell.angle_beta   90.00
_cell.angle_gamma   90.00
#
_symmetry.space_group_name_H-M   'P 1'
#
loop_
_entity.id
_entity.type
_entity.pdbx_description
1 polymer ?
#
loop_
_entity_poly.entity_id
_entity_poly.type
_entity_poly.pdbx_seq_one_letter_code
_entity_poly.pdbx_strand_id
1 'polypeptide(L)'
;MLDVTTTDDIAAMRLLADYRSAGGYGDTVAEIGERPSSELPVIEQIAEWLIELELRWPGPETEGRRIARISLTNALNRREARKTNAIPALISQFDLKKEIAPSTRWAAGNGIYSIPAGKEFFDELAVIAADRRFGRQRRMVVNWLGKSRHPDAAAVALAQLDDESVQGHALDALSKLRAQGVSKQVEPFLTSEFPWYRRSAERIIRYDEG
;
A
#
# COMPACT_ATOMS: atom_id res chain seq x y z
N MET A 1 -29.99 -18.49 -9.82
CA MET A 1 -28.87 -18.15 -8.92
C MET A 1 -27.71 -19.01 -9.37
N LEU A 2 -26.66 -18.43 -9.95
CA LEU A 2 -25.45 -19.21 -10.27
C LEU A 2 -24.80 -19.66 -8.96
N ASP A 3 -24.18 -20.83 -8.95
CA ASP A 3 -23.36 -21.23 -7.81
C ASP A 3 -22.05 -20.44 -7.76
N VAL A 4 -21.38 -20.50 -6.59
CA VAL A 4 -20.17 -19.71 -6.31
C VAL A 4 -19.04 -20.09 -7.28
N THR A 5 -18.87 -21.38 -7.58
CA THR A 5 -17.84 -21.87 -8.50
C THR A 5 -18.03 -21.33 -9.92
N THR A 6 -19.26 -21.36 -10.44
CA THR A 6 -19.58 -20.82 -11.76
C THR A 6 -19.33 -19.31 -11.82
N THR A 7 -19.59 -18.59 -10.73
CA THR A 7 -19.34 -17.13 -10.65
C THR A 7 -17.83 -16.84 -10.67
N ASP A 8 -17.05 -17.60 -9.90
CA ASP A 8 -15.58 -17.49 -9.86
C ASP A 8 -14.95 -17.78 -11.23
N ASP A 9 -15.35 -18.87 -11.90
CA ASP A 9 -14.81 -19.24 -13.20
C ASP A 9 -15.11 -18.18 -14.26
N ILE A 10 -16.35 -17.66 -14.30
CA ILE A 10 -16.74 -16.60 -15.25
C ILE A 10 -15.93 -15.32 -15.00
N ALA A 11 -15.76 -14.91 -13.74
CA ALA A 11 -15.03 -13.70 -13.41
C ALA A 11 -13.52 -13.84 -13.69
N ALA A 12 -12.93 -14.99 -13.38
CA ALA A 12 -11.54 -15.30 -13.69
C ALA A 12 -11.29 -15.30 -15.21
N MET A 13 -12.19 -15.90 -15.99
CA MET A 13 -12.11 -15.91 -17.46
C MET A 13 -12.17 -14.48 -18.04
N ARG A 14 -13.07 -13.64 -17.52
CA ARG A 14 -13.18 -12.23 -17.94
C ARG A 14 -11.93 -11.44 -17.62
N LEU A 15 -11.41 -11.56 -16.39
CA LEU A 15 -10.18 -10.91 -15.97
C LEU A 15 -8.99 -11.29 -16.87
N LEU A 16 -8.84 -12.58 -17.19
CA LEU A 16 -7.78 -13.05 -18.11
C LEU A 16 -7.99 -12.56 -19.55
N ALA A 17 -9.24 -12.52 -20.03
CA ALA A 17 -9.55 -12.01 -21.36
C ALA A 17 -9.20 -10.52 -21.49
N ASP A 18 -9.60 -9.69 -20.52
CA ASP A 18 -9.30 -8.26 -20.50
C ASP A 18 -7.79 -8.01 -20.37
N TYR A 19 -7.13 -8.73 -19.45
CA TYR A 19 -5.68 -8.67 -19.27
C TYR A 19 -4.92 -8.96 -20.57
N ARG A 20 -5.33 -10.01 -21.31
CA ARG A 20 -4.73 -10.38 -22.61
C ARG A 20 -5.07 -9.37 -23.70
N SER A 21 -6.30 -8.85 -23.73
CA SER A 21 -6.71 -7.81 -24.69
C SER A 21 -5.91 -6.52 -24.52
N ALA A 22 -5.46 -6.22 -23.30
CA ALA A 22 -4.58 -5.09 -23.01
C ALA A 22 -3.10 -5.35 -23.37
N GLY A 23 -2.75 -6.56 -23.82
CA GLY A 23 -1.38 -6.96 -24.15
C GLY A 23 -0.66 -7.76 -23.06
N GLY A 24 -1.36 -8.20 -22.02
CA GLY A 24 -0.82 -9.07 -20.97
C GLY A 24 -0.58 -10.50 -21.46
N TYR A 25 0.40 -11.17 -20.86
CA TYR A 25 0.71 -12.58 -21.15
C TYR A 25 0.57 -13.42 -19.86
N GLY A 26 -0.08 -14.59 -19.98
CA GLY A 26 -0.36 -15.48 -18.87
C GLY A 26 -1.62 -16.32 -19.10
N ASP A 27 -1.65 -17.50 -18.48
CA ASP A 27 -2.71 -18.49 -18.55
C ASP A 27 -3.53 -18.61 -17.26
N THR A 28 -3.00 -18.09 -16.16
CA THR A 28 -3.70 -18.08 -14.87
C THR A 28 -3.70 -16.70 -14.24
N VAL A 29 -4.68 -16.46 -13.36
CA VAL A 29 -4.79 -15.22 -12.59
C VAL A 29 -3.56 -15.01 -11.69
N ALA A 30 -2.95 -16.08 -11.18
CA ALA A 30 -1.73 -16.03 -10.38
C ALA A 30 -0.55 -15.45 -11.19
N GLU A 31 -0.41 -15.84 -12.46
CA GLU A 31 0.68 -15.41 -13.32
C GLU A 31 0.70 -13.90 -13.58
N ILE A 32 -0.44 -13.20 -13.46
CA ILE A 32 -0.49 -11.72 -13.56
C ILE A 32 0.43 -11.07 -12.51
N GLY A 33 0.46 -11.62 -11.28
CA GLY A 33 1.29 -11.12 -10.19
C GLY A 33 2.72 -11.67 -10.19
N GLU A 34 2.93 -12.89 -10.73
CA GLU A 34 4.22 -13.57 -10.77
C GLU A 34 5.09 -13.12 -11.96
N ARG A 35 4.47 -12.85 -13.11
CA ARG A 35 5.11 -12.39 -14.35
C ARG A 35 4.45 -11.11 -14.88
N PRO A 36 4.44 -10.05 -14.06
CA PRO A 36 3.71 -8.83 -14.38
C PRO A 36 4.31 -8.09 -15.58
N SER A 37 3.45 -7.57 -16.44
CA SER A 37 3.80 -6.74 -17.60
C SER A 37 4.24 -5.33 -17.19
N SER A 38 5.01 -4.67 -18.05
CA SER A 38 5.42 -3.26 -17.92
C SER A 38 4.69 -2.34 -18.89
N GLU A 39 3.82 -2.89 -19.74
CA GLU A 39 3.07 -2.13 -20.74
C GLU A 39 1.97 -1.28 -20.07
N LEU A 40 1.90 0.00 -20.40
CA LEU A 40 0.96 0.94 -19.79
C LEU A 40 -0.51 0.51 -19.92
N PRO A 41 -1.00 0.05 -21.09
CA PRO A 41 -2.37 -0.42 -21.21
C PRO A 41 -2.69 -1.59 -20.25
N VAL A 42 -1.72 -2.49 -20.04
CA VAL A 42 -1.88 -3.61 -19.11
C VAL A 42 -1.96 -3.12 -17.66
N ILE A 43 -1.11 -2.17 -17.29
CA ILE A 43 -1.12 -1.57 -15.95
C ILE A 43 -2.46 -0.88 -15.66
N GLU A 44 -2.97 -0.10 -16.61
CA GLU A 44 -4.27 0.56 -16.48
C GLU A 44 -5.40 -0.47 -16.35
N GLN A 45 -5.37 -1.53 -17.16
CA GLN A 45 -6.38 -2.58 -17.09
C GLN A 45 -6.38 -3.31 -15.74
N ILE A 46 -5.19 -3.58 -15.18
CA ILE A 46 -5.03 -4.20 -13.85
C ILE A 46 -5.54 -3.27 -12.75
N ALA A 47 -5.19 -1.97 -12.83
CA ALA A 47 -5.62 -0.98 -11.85
C ALA A 47 -7.14 -0.84 -11.83
N GLU A 48 -7.77 -0.74 -12.99
CA GLU A 48 -9.22 -0.69 -13.15
C GLU A 48 -9.89 -1.95 -12.58
N TRP A 49 -9.38 -3.14 -12.92
CA TRP A 49 -9.88 -4.39 -12.35
C TRP A 49 -9.79 -4.44 -10.83
N LEU A 50 -8.72 -3.90 -10.24
CA LEU A 50 -8.56 -3.89 -8.79
C LEU A 50 -9.49 -2.89 -8.08
N ILE A 51 -9.76 -1.74 -8.71
CA ILE A 51 -10.73 -0.74 -8.23
C ILE A 51 -12.15 -1.32 -8.26
N GLU A 52 -12.50 -1.96 -9.38
CA GLU A 52 -13.85 -2.44 -9.66
C GLU A 52 -14.06 -3.91 -9.33
N LEU A 53 -13.12 -4.56 -8.62
CA LEU A 53 -13.14 -6.00 -8.39
C LEU A 53 -14.48 -6.47 -7.81
N GLU A 54 -15.09 -5.65 -6.97
CA GLU A 54 -16.33 -5.99 -6.27
C GLU A 54 -17.55 -5.94 -7.19
N LEU A 55 -17.50 -5.09 -8.22
CA LEU A 55 -18.51 -4.99 -9.27
C LEU A 55 -18.33 -6.08 -10.31
N ARG A 56 -17.09 -6.36 -10.72
CA ARG A 56 -16.76 -7.32 -11.78
C ARG A 56 -16.77 -8.77 -11.30
N TRP A 57 -16.52 -9.00 -10.01
CA TRP A 57 -16.50 -10.30 -9.34
C TRP A 57 -17.36 -10.23 -8.06
N PRO A 58 -18.71 -10.19 -8.19
CA PRO A 58 -19.61 -10.00 -7.07
C PRO A 58 -19.70 -11.24 -6.17
N GLY A 59 -20.04 -11.02 -4.89
CA GLY A 59 -20.21 -12.09 -3.90
C GLY A 59 -19.31 -11.92 -2.67
N PRO A 60 -19.17 -12.96 -1.83
CA PRO A 60 -18.18 -12.97 -0.74
C PRO A 60 -16.74 -13.02 -1.28
N GLU A 61 -15.75 -12.85 -0.40
CA GLU A 61 -14.35 -13.07 -0.77
C GLU A 61 -14.06 -14.59 -0.88
N THR A 62 -14.08 -15.11 -2.11
CA THR A 62 -13.72 -16.50 -2.42
C THR A 62 -12.21 -16.65 -2.56
N GLU A 63 -11.71 -17.90 -2.62
CA GLU A 63 -10.29 -18.16 -2.87
C GLU A 63 -9.84 -17.62 -4.23
N GLY A 64 -10.67 -17.78 -5.28
CA GLY A 64 -10.38 -17.23 -6.62
C GLY A 64 -10.27 -15.71 -6.61
N ARG A 65 -11.21 -15.03 -5.96
CA ARG A 65 -11.19 -13.56 -5.83
C ARG A 65 -10.02 -13.07 -4.97
N ARG A 66 -9.68 -13.79 -3.90
CA ARG A 66 -8.52 -13.50 -3.06
C ARG A 66 -7.22 -13.60 -3.86
N ILE A 67 -7.08 -14.65 -4.70
CA ILE A 67 -5.94 -14.82 -5.63
C ILE A 67 -5.90 -13.67 -6.64
N ALA A 68 -7.03 -13.31 -7.25
CA ALA A 68 -7.11 -12.18 -8.17
C ALA A 68 -6.65 -10.87 -7.52
N ARG A 69 -7.19 -10.56 -6.34
CA ARG A 69 -6.87 -9.34 -5.60
C ARG A 69 -5.38 -9.21 -5.30
N ILE A 70 -4.75 -10.26 -4.77
CA ILE A 70 -3.32 -10.23 -4.46
C ILE A 70 -2.45 -10.19 -5.71
N SER A 71 -2.82 -10.92 -6.78
CA SER A 71 -2.09 -10.90 -8.05
C SER A 71 -2.08 -9.51 -8.68
N LEU A 72 -3.25 -8.87 -8.78
CA LEU A 72 -3.38 -7.51 -9.30
C LEU A 72 -2.58 -6.51 -8.44
N THR A 73 -2.70 -6.62 -7.11
CA THR A 73 -1.96 -5.75 -6.17
C THR A 73 -0.45 -5.87 -6.35
N ASN A 74 0.07 -7.09 -6.46
CA ASN A 74 1.50 -7.35 -6.68
C ASN A 74 1.96 -6.85 -8.05
N ALA A 75 1.14 -7.03 -9.09
CA ALA A 75 1.45 -6.55 -10.43
C ALA A 75 1.61 -5.03 -10.47
N LEU A 76 0.84 -4.27 -9.70
CA LEU A 76 0.94 -2.81 -9.66
C LEU A 76 2.17 -2.28 -8.88
N ASN A 77 2.88 -3.11 -8.13
CA ASN A 77 4.06 -2.71 -7.35
C ASN A 77 5.31 -2.60 -8.24
N ARG A 78 5.32 -1.67 -9.20
CA ARG A 78 6.42 -1.45 -10.16
C ARG A 78 6.54 0.00 -10.57
N ARG A 79 7.75 0.47 -10.87
CA ARG A 79 8.02 1.88 -11.19
C ARG A 79 7.24 2.38 -12.40
N GLU A 80 6.97 1.50 -13.37
CA GLU A 80 6.21 1.79 -14.60
C GLU A 80 4.74 2.12 -14.30
N ALA A 81 4.22 1.67 -13.15
CA ALA A 81 2.86 1.99 -12.68
C ALA A 81 2.77 3.35 -11.98
N ARG A 82 3.84 4.14 -11.99
CA ARG A 82 3.77 5.51 -11.48
C ARG A 82 2.99 6.38 -12.45
N LYS A 83 2.15 7.29 -11.92
CA LYS A 83 1.30 8.21 -12.70
C LYS A 83 0.23 7.51 -13.54
N THR A 84 -0.17 6.32 -13.15
CA THR A 84 -1.35 5.60 -13.67
C THR A 84 -2.40 5.50 -12.55
N ASN A 85 -3.51 4.81 -12.81
CA ASN A 85 -4.51 4.51 -11.78
C ASN A 85 -4.05 3.51 -10.69
N ALA A 86 -2.76 3.10 -10.69
CA ALA A 86 -2.24 2.18 -9.69
C ALA A 86 -2.35 2.70 -8.25
N ILE A 87 -2.14 4.00 -8.01
CA ILE A 87 -2.23 4.56 -6.65
C ILE A 87 -3.66 4.50 -6.10
N PRO A 88 -4.70 5.02 -6.80
CA PRO A 88 -6.09 4.79 -6.41
C PRO A 88 -6.44 3.31 -6.20
N ALA A 89 -5.95 2.43 -7.08
CA ALA A 89 -6.19 0.99 -6.97
C ALA A 89 -5.58 0.38 -5.70
N LEU A 90 -4.35 0.75 -5.34
CA LEU A 90 -3.68 0.29 -4.12
C LEU A 90 -4.33 0.89 -2.86
N ILE A 91 -4.74 2.17 -2.89
CA ILE A 91 -5.47 2.83 -1.79
C ILE A 91 -6.80 2.11 -1.53
N SER A 92 -7.52 1.71 -2.58
CA SER A 92 -8.81 1.01 -2.44
C SER A 92 -8.72 -0.32 -1.68
N GLN A 93 -7.51 -0.88 -1.52
CA GLN A 93 -7.27 -2.08 -0.71
C GLN A 93 -7.23 -1.79 0.80
N PHE A 94 -7.33 -0.52 1.21
CA PHE A 94 -7.50 -0.08 2.59
C PHE A 94 -8.95 0.27 2.93
N ASP A 95 -9.94 -0.34 2.27
CA ASP A 95 -11.35 -0.24 2.68
C ASP A 95 -11.69 -1.30 3.74
N LEU A 96 -12.23 -0.89 4.88
CA LEU A 96 -12.63 -1.77 5.98
C LEU A 96 -14.01 -2.41 5.80
N LYS A 97 -14.81 -1.92 4.85
CA LYS A 97 -16.09 -2.55 4.48
C LYS A 97 -15.88 -3.82 3.64
N LYS A 98 -14.65 -4.03 3.14
CA LYS A 98 -14.27 -5.17 2.31
C LYS A 98 -13.50 -6.22 3.12
N GLU A 99 -13.80 -7.48 2.88
CA GLU A 99 -13.07 -8.63 3.44
C GLU A 99 -11.73 -8.84 2.71
N ILE A 100 -10.76 -7.97 2.99
CA ILE A 100 -9.44 -8.03 2.35
C ILE A 100 -8.43 -8.71 3.26
N ALA A 101 -7.79 -9.76 2.75
CA ALA A 101 -6.75 -10.48 3.46
C ALA A 101 -5.58 -9.56 3.90
N PRO A 102 -5.02 -9.74 5.11
CA PRO A 102 -3.91 -8.93 5.61
C PRO A 102 -2.69 -8.88 4.69
N SER A 103 -2.39 -9.97 3.97
CA SER A 103 -1.30 -10.05 2.99
C SER A 103 -1.51 -9.14 1.77
N THR A 104 -2.76 -8.90 1.38
CA THR A 104 -3.09 -7.98 0.28
C THR A 104 -2.92 -6.54 0.71
N ARG A 105 -3.41 -6.16 1.90
CA ARG A 105 -3.18 -4.81 2.45
C ARG A 105 -1.69 -4.53 2.62
N TRP A 106 -0.94 -5.55 3.08
CA TRP A 106 0.51 -5.53 3.15
C TRP A 106 1.15 -5.24 1.77
N ALA A 107 0.77 -6.00 0.73
CA ALA A 107 1.27 -5.78 -0.62
C ALA A 107 0.91 -4.39 -1.15
N ALA A 108 -0.31 -3.92 -0.90
CA ALA A 108 -0.77 -2.59 -1.30
C ALA A 108 0.07 -1.47 -0.67
N GLY A 109 0.33 -1.56 0.64
CA GLY A 109 1.21 -0.62 1.34
C GLY A 109 2.63 -0.60 0.78
N ASN A 110 3.18 -1.76 0.41
CA ASN A 110 4.48 -1.82 -0.26
C ASN A 110 4.45 -1.14 -1.63
N GLY A 111 3.39 -1.36 -2.42
CA GLY A 111 3.15 -0.66 -3.68
C GLY A 111 3.20 0.86 -3.51
N ILE A 112 2.37 1.39 -2.60
CA ILE A 112 2.29 2.84 -2.30
C ILE A 112 3.67 3.42 -1.91
N TYR A 113 4.47 2.66 -1.15
CA TYR A 113 5.82 3.11 -0.79
C TYR A 113 6.81 3.06 -1.96
N SER A 114 6.75 2.03 -2.81
CA SER A 114 7.68 1.76 -3.92
C SER A 114 7.43 2.67 -5.13
N ILE A 115 6.17 2.95 -5.43
CA ILE A 115 5.74 4.01 -6.33
C ILE A 115 5.12 5.13 -5.49
N PRO A 116 5.93 6.07 -4.98
CA PRO A 116 5.42 7.06 -4.04
C PRO A 116 4.26 7.83 -4.64
N ALA A 117 3.10 7.75 -3.96
CA ALA A 117 1.92 8.52 -4.30
C ALA A 117 2.25 10.03 -4.33
N GLY A 118 1.59 10.75 -5.23
CA GLY A 118 1.66 12.20 -5.31
C GLY A 118 0.97 12.88 -4.12
N LYS A 119 1.17 14.20 -4.01
CA LYS A 119 0.61 15.01 -2.92
C LYS A 119 -0.92 15.03 -2.90
N GLU A 120 -1.53 14.81 -4.06
CA GLU A 120 -2.99 14.75 -4.25
C GLU A 120 -3.65 13.61 -3.46
N PHE A 121 -2.88 12.58 -3.05
CA PHE A 121 -3.37 11.46 -2.26
C PHE A 121 -3.03 11.59 -0.77
N PHE A 122 -2.50 12.74 -0.32
CA PHE A 122 -2.01 12.87 1.05
C PHE A 122 -3.11 12.65 2.09
N ASP A 123 -4.27 13.29 1.93
CA ASP A 123 -5.35 13.22 2.92
C ASP A 123 -5.83 11.77 3.12
N GLU A 124 -6.03 11.04 2.02
CA GLU A 124 -6.44 9.63 2.04
C GLU A 124 -5.37 8.74 2.71
N LEU A 125 -4.10 8.93 2.35
CA LEU A 125 -3.00 8.15 2.91
C LEU A 125 -2.70 8.50 4.36
N ALA A 126 -2.95 9.74 4.79
CA ALA A 126 -2.86 10.16 6.17
C ALA A 126 -3.93 9.49 7.03
N VAL A 127 -5.17 9.39 6.53
CA VAL A 127 -6.25 8.63 7.17
C VAL A 127 -5.85 7.16 7.32
N ILE A 128 -5.33 6.53 6.26
CA ILE A 128 -4.86 5.14 6.32
C ILE A 128 -3.70 4.99 7.31
N ALA A 129 -2.74 5.92 7.34
CA ALA A 129 -1.61 5.88 8.25
C ALA A 129 -2.06 5.99 9.72
N ALA A 130 -3.12 6.76 10.00
CA ALA A 130 -3.65 6.98 11.34
C ALA A 130 -4.59 5.87 11.83
N ASP A 131 -5.18 5.08 10.93
CA ASP A 131 -6.18 4.07 11.30
C ASP A 131 -5.54 2.82 11.91
N ARG A 132 -5.61 2.72 13.25
CA ARG A 132 -5.03 1.62 14.03
C ARG A 132 -5.61 0.24 13.71
N ARG A 133 -6.80 0.17 13.09
CA ARG A 133 -7.43 -1.11 12.71
C ARG A 133 -6.63 -1.87 11.65
N PHE A 134 -5.77 -1.19 10.88
CA PHE A 134 -4.88 -1.83 9.92
C PHE A 134 -3.58 -2.38 10.53
N GLY A 135 -3.31 -2.19 11.82
CA GLY A 135 -2.13 -2.75 12.49
C GLY A 135 -0.83 -2.63 11.67
N ARG A 136 -0.11 -3.76 11.51
CA ARG A 136 1.16 -3.82 10.76
C ARG A 136 0.99 -3.61 9.25
N GLN A 137 -0.20 -3.79 8.69
CA GLN A 137 -0.46 -3.69 7.26
C GLN A 137 -0.30 -2.25 6.75
N ARG A 138 -0.46 -1.24 7.61
CA ARG A 138 -0.28 0.19 7.23
C ARG A 138 1.16 0.70 7.36
N ARG A 139 2.12 -0.11 7.85
CA ARG A 139 3.47 0.39 8.20
C ARG A 139 4.22 1.02 7.02
N MET A 140 3.99 0.53 5.81
CA MET A 140 4.60 1.11 4.59
C MET A 140 3.92 2.40 4.15
N VAL A 141 2.64 2.59 4.47
CA VAL A 141 1.93 3.87 4.30
C VAL A 141 2.47 4.90 5.30
N VAL A 142 2.71 4.50 6.55
CA VAL A 142 3.40 5.36 7.55
C VAL A 142 4.80 5.74 7.05
N ASN A 143 5.57 4.81 6.51
CA ASN A 143 6.89 5.13 5.95
C ASN A 143 6.81 6.05 4.73
N TRP A 144 5.75 5.93 3.92
CA TRP A 144 5.52 6.82 2.78
C TRP A 144 5.37 8.29 3.19
N LEU A 145 4.91 8.61 4.41
CA LEU A 145 4.87 10.00 4.92
C LEU A 145 6.23 10.69 4.74
N GLY A 146 7.33 9.98 4.96
CA GLY A 146 8.69 10.47 4.76
C GLY A 146 9.06 10.82 3.31
N LYS A 147 8.31 10.31 2.33
CA LYS A 147 8.47 10.58 0.90
C LYS A 147 7.48 11.63 0.37
N SER A 148 6.37 11.86 1.08
CA SER A 148 5.29 12.77 0.65
C SER A 148 5.76 14.23 0.54
N ARG A 149 6.69 14.66 1.41
CA ARG A 149 7.09 16.06 1.60
C ARG A 149 5.93 17.02 1.92
N HIS A 150 4.78 16.49 2.34
CA HIS A 150 3.64 17.32 2.75
C HIS A 150 3.95 18.00 4.10
N PRO A 151 3.57 19.28 4.30
CA PRO A 151 3.84 19.99 5.55
C PRO A 151 3.32 19.26 6.80
N ASP A 152 2.17 18.59 6.69
CA ASP A 152 1.56 17.88 7.82
C ASP A 152 2.11 16.46 8.04
N ALA A 153 2.97 15.96 7.14
CA ALA A 153 3.46 14.58 7.21
C ALA A 153 4.21 14.27 8.51
N ALA A 154 4.94 15.26 9.04
CA ALA A 154 5.68 15.10 10.29
C ALA A 154 4.72 14.95 11.49
N ALA A 155 3.64 15.73 11.52
CA ALA A 155 2.63 15.63 12.58
C ALA A 155 1.91 14.26 12.54
N VAL A 156 1.55 13.78 11.34
CA VAL A 156 0.93 12.46 11.17
C VAL A 156 1.88 11.35 11.62
N ALA A 157 3.16 11.41 11.22
CA ALA A 157 4.17 10.41 11.61
C ALA A 157 4.44 10.45 13.12
N LEU A 158 4.54 11.63 13.73
CA LEU A 158 4.75 11.80 15.16
C LEU A 158 3.65 11.13 15.99
N ALA A 159 2.39 11.27 15.56
CA ALA A 159 1.24 10.64 16.20
C ALA A 159 1.21 9.10 16.12
N GLN A 160 2.17 8.47 15.41
CA GLN A 160 2.31 7.02 15.33
C GLN A 160 3.45 6.46 16.20
N LEU A 161 4.22 7.30 16.90
CA LEU A 161 5.36 6.84 17.70
C LEU A 161 4.97 5.96 18.90
N ASP A 162 3.72 5.99 19.37
CA ASP A 162 3.23 5.14 20.45
C ASP A 162 2.65 3.80 19.97
N ASP A 163 2.52 3.59 18.65
CA ASP A 163 2.02 2.34 18.08
C ASP A 163 3.18 1.42 17.69
N GLU A 164 3.49 0.45 18.54
CA GLU A 164 4.56 -0.54 18.34
C GLU A 164 4.48 -1.29 16.99
N SER A 165 3.29 -1.39 16.38
CA SER A 165 3.12 -2.06 15.09
C SER A 165 3.74 -1.28 13.91
N VAL A 166 3.93 0.03 14.08
CA VAL A 166 4.43 0.95 13.02
C VAL A 166 5.50 1.95 13.50
N GLN A 167 5.79 2.03 14.80
CA GLN A 167 6.68 3.00 15.44
C GLN A 167 8.03 3.18 14.74
N GLY A 168 8.67 2.10 14.31
CA GLY A 168 9.91 2.19 13.54
C GLY A 168 9.77 2.91 12.20
N HIS A 169 8.67 2.66 11.50
CA HIS A 169 8.39 3.29 10.21
C HIS A 169 8.04 4.77 10.40
N ALA A 170 7.43 5.12 11.53
CA ALA A 170 7.20 6.50 11.94
C ALA A 170 8.52 7.24 12.22
N LEU A 171 9.46 6.61 12.95
CA LEU A 171 10.81 7.16 13.17
C LEU A 171 11.57 7.39 11.86
N ASP A 172 11.55 6.40 10.95
CA ASP A 172 12.18 6.52 9.64
C ASP A 172 11.55 7.67 8.82
N ALA A 173 10.22 7.83 8.88
CA ALA A 173 9.52 8.94 8.23
C ALA A 173 9.94 10.30 8.81
N LEU A 174 9.94 10.47 10.13
CA LEU A 174 10.37 11.71 10.80
C LEU A 174 11.82 12.06 10.46
N SER A 175 12.71 11.06 10.42
CA SER A 175 14.12 11.22 10.06
C SER A 175 14.34 11.66 8.60
N LYS A 176 13.49 11.18 7.68
CA LYS A 176 13.48 11.62 6.27
C LYS A 176 12.94 13.04 6.12
N LEU A 177 11.92 13.40 6.91
CA LEU A 177 11.30 14.72 6.92
C LEU A 177 12.16 15.79 7.62
N ARG A 178 13.19 15.38 8.39
CA ARG A 178 13.98 16.27 9.25
C ARG A 178 13.08 17.04 10.22
N ALA A 179 12.14 16.33 10.83
CA ALA A 179 11.15 16.91 11.72
C ALA A 179 11.80 17.71 12.86
N GLN A 180 11.17 18.83 13.18
CA GLN A 180 11.59 19.80 14.20
C GLN A 180 10.56 19.81 15.35
N GLY A 181 10.97 20.22 16.54
CA GLY A 181 10.18 20.25 17.77
C GLY A 181 9.79 18.87 18.32
N VAL A 182 10.56 17.81 18.02
CA VAL A 182 10.17 16.41 18.32
C VAL A 182 11.17 15.64 19.18
N SER A 183 12.25 16.28 19.64
CA SER A 183 13.32 15.63 20.41
C SER A 183 12.80 14.87 21.63
N LYS A 184 11.92 15.48 22.43
CA LYS A 184 11.37 14.83 23.64
C LYS A 184 10.65 13.51 23.35
N GLN A 185 9.94 13.44 22.23
CA GLN A 185 9.20 12.26 21.80
C GLN A 185 10.14 11.19 21.21
N VAL A 186 11.32 11.59 20.73
CA VAL A 186 12.27 10.73 20.02
C VAL A 186 13.40 10.23 20.92
N GLU A 187 13.77 10.97 21.97
CA GLU A 187 14.80 10.62 22.96
C GLU A 187 14.70 9.18 23.50
N PRO A 188 13.51 8.62 23.84
CA PRO A 188 13.40 7.24 24.31
C PRO A 188 13.97 6.20 23.34
N PHE A 189 14.04 6.51 22.04
CA PHE A 189 14.53 5.59 21.01
C PHE A 189 16.05 5.56 20.87
N LEU A 190 16.78 6.48 21.52
CA LEU A 190 18.26 6.49 21.52
C LEU A 190 18.86 5.24 22.18
N THR A 191 18.16 4.65 23.13
CA THR A 191 18.57 3.42 23.82
C THR A 191 17.76 2.20 23.39
N SER A 192 16.97 2.31 22.31
CA SER A 192 16.18 1.19 21.79
C SER A 192 17.08 0.00 21.48
N GLU A 193 16.63 -1.23 21.72
CA GLU A 193 17.36 -2.44 21.34
C GLU A 193 17.59 -2.54 19.83
N PHE A 194 16.67 -1.99 19.03
CA PHE A 194 16.72 -2.00 17.57
C PHE A 194 17.73 -0.97 17.04
N PRO A 195 18.85 -1.39 16.41
CA PRO A 195 19.89 -0.46 15.97
C PRO A 195 19.39 0.59 14.96
N TRP A 196 18.36 0.27 14.18
CA TRP A 196 17.80 1.19 13.20
C TRP A 196 16.87 2.24 13.79
N TYR A 197 16.27 1.98 14.97
CA TYR A 197 15.53 3.00 15.73
C TYR A 197 16.52 4.03 16.27
N ARG A 198 17.61 3.57 16.90
CA ARG A 198 18.68 4.44 17.43
C ARG A 198 19.22 5.38 16.36
N ARG A 199 19.62 4.83 15.20
CA ARG A 199 20.11 5.64 14.05
C ARG A 199 19.09 6.67 13.54
N SER A 200 17.80 6.32 13.55
CA SER A 200 16.74 7.23 13.13
C SER A 200 16.57 8.36 14.14
N ALA A 201 16.55 8.02 15.43
CA ALA A 201 16.42 8.96 16.54
C ALA A 201 17.60 9.94 16.61
N GLU A 202 18.84 9.44 16.56
CA GLU A 202 20.06 10.26 16.50
C GLU A 202 20.03 11.25 15.33
N ARG A 203 19.52 10.82 14.18
CA ARG A 203 19.41 11.67 13.00
C ARG A 203 18.35 12.76 13.17
N ILE A 204 17.22 12.46 13.81
CA ILE A 204 16.18 13.45 14.10
C ILE A 204 16.71 14.50 15.07
N ILE A 205 17.33 14.10 16.18
CA ILE A 205 17.87 15.02 17.20
C ILE A 205 18.89 15.97 16.59
N ARG A 206 19.81 15.47 15.76
CA ARG A 206 20.78 16.33 15.04
C ARG A 206 20.13 17.38 14.15
N TYR A 207 18.93 17.14 13.64
CA TYR A 207 18.21 18.14 12.85
C TYR A 207 17.40 19.10 13.72
N ASP A 208 16.91 18.65 14.86
CA ASP A 208 16.06 19.42 15.78
C ASP A 208 16.86 20.45 16.63
N GLU A 209 18.16 20.22 16.78
CA GLU A 209 19.09 21.11 17.49
C GLU A 209 19.67 22.23 16.60
N GLY A 210 19.31 22.30 15.32
CA GLY A 210 19.88 23.23 14.33
C GLY A 210 18.87 24.18 13.71
#